data_AF-A0A926D7A6-F1
#
_entry.id   AF-A0A926D7A6-F1
#
_cell.length_a   1.000
_cell.length_b   1.000
_cell.length_c   1.000
_cell.angle_alpha   90.00
_cell.angle_beta   90.00
_cell.angle_gamma   90.00
#
_symmetry.space_group_name_H-M   'P 1'
#
loop_
_entity.id
_entity.type
_entity.pdbx_description
1 polymer ?
#
loop_
_entity_poly.entity_id
_entity_poly.type
_entity_poly.pdbx_seq_one_letter_code
_entity_poly.pdbx_strand_id
1 'polypeptide(L)' 'MQPSISSPGCPYDNAAMENFFGTLKTECLYRRKFLCRAEIEQAVAEYVRFYNYERISLKNGLTPFEIRSKAV' A
#
# COMPACT_ATOMS: atom_id res chain seq x y z
N MET A 1 -6.50 -2.06 -24.37
CA MET A 1 -5.38 -1.72 -23.46
C MET A 1 -4.63 -3.01 -23.18
N GLN A 2 -3.35 -3.11 -23.58
CA GLN A 2 -2.52 -4.26 -23.21
C GLN A 2 -1.96 -4.02 -21.80
N PRO A 3 -2.04 -4.99 -20.88
CA PRO A 3 -1.41 -4.86 -19.58
C PRO A 3 0.11 -4.80 -19.74
N SER A 4 0.73 -3.76 -19.18
CA SER A 4 2.18 -3.64 -19.10
C SER A 4 2.69 -4.58 -18.01
N ILE A 5 3.37 -5.65 -18.39
CA ILE A 5 4.05 -6.56 -17.46
C ILE A 5 5.54 -6.24 -17.55
N SER A 6 6.22 -6.13 -16.41
CA SER A 6 7.67 -5.96 -16.38
C SER A 6 8.37 -7.16 -17.05
N SER A 7 9.49 -6.91 -17.72
CA SER A 7 10.27 -7.98 -18.33
C SER A 7 10.70 -9.01 -17.28
N PRO A 8 10.74 -10.31 -17.61
CA PRO A 8 11.23 -11.34 -16.70
C PRO A 8 12.62 -10.96 -16.16
N GLY A 9 12.78 -10.91 -14.84
CA GLY A 9 14.05 -10.54 -14.19
C GLY A 9 14.17 -9.08 -13.73
N CYS A 10 13.11 -8.27 -13.79
CA CYS A 10 13.09 -6.90 -13.27
C CYS A 10 12.32 -6.79 -11.93
N PRO A 11 12.94 -7.11 -10.77
CA PRO A 11 12.27 -7.05 -9.47
C PRO A 11 11.98 -5.61 -9.00
N TYR A 12 12.68 -4.62 -9.57
CA TYR A 12 12.52 -3.20 -9.20
C TYR A 12 11.11 -2.67 -9.45
N ASP A 13 10.44 -3.15 -10.49
CA ASP A 13 9.05 -2.77 -10.78
C ASP A 13 8.07 -3.31 -9.73
N ASN A 14 8.39 -4.45 -9.12
CA ASN A 14 7.57 -5.08 -8.07
C ASN A 14 7.90 -4.54 -6.67
N ALA A 15 9.07 -3.95 -6.47
CA ALA A 15 9.56 -3.52 -5.15
C ALA A 15 8.59 -2.58 -4.41
N ALA A 16 7.90 -1.70 -5.13
CA ALA A 16 6.88 -0.82 -4.54
C ALA A 16 5.69 -1.60 -3.97
N MET A 17 5.20 -2.60 -4.72
CA MET A 17 4.10 -3.47 -4.27
C MET A 17 4.55 -4.41 -3.15
N GLU A 18 5.77 -4.96 -3.22
CA GLU A 18 6.35 -5.79 -2.16
C GLU A 18 6.43 -5.02 -0.83
N ASN A 19 6.91 -3.77 -0.87
CA ASN A 19 6.95 -2.92 0.30
C ASN A 19 5.53 -2.63 0.84
N PHE A 20 4.58 -2.30 -0.03
CA PHE A 20 3.19 -2.10 0.37
C PHE A 20 2.63 -3.34 1.10
N PHE A 21 2.74 -4.53 0.51
CA PHE A 21 2.24 -5.76 1.12
C PHE A 21 3.00 -6.14 2.41
N GLY A 22 4.30 -5.85 2.49
CA GLY A 22 5.09 -6.02 3.70
C GLY A 22 4.55 -5.15 4.85
N THR A 23 4.31 -3.87 4.59
CA THR A 23 3.75 -2.93 5.59
C THR A 23 2.31 -3.30 5.98
N LEU A 24 1.44 -3.63 5.04
CA LEU A 24 0.07 -4.08 5.33
C LEU A 24 0.06 -5.30 6.27
N LYS A 25 0.90 -6.30 5.98
CA LYS A 25 0.98 -7.51 6.81
C LYS A 25 1.47 -7.19 8.23
N THR A 26 2.57 -6.45 8.34
CA THR A 26 3.23 -6.18 9.64
C THR A 26 2.52 -5.14 10.51
N GLU A 27 1.89 -4.14 9.89
CA GLU A 27 1.23 -3.04 10.59
C GLU A 27 -0.26 -3.34 10.85
N CYS A 28 -0.92 -4.14 10.01
CA CYS A 28 -2.36 -4.44 10.13
C CYS A 28 -2.62 -5.92 10.42
N LEU A 29 -2.28 -6.81 9.49
CA LEU A 29 -2.78 -8.20 9.54
C LEU A 29 -2.19 -9.04 10.68
N TYR A 30 -0.91 -8.86 11.01
CA TYR A 30 -0.25 -9.62 12.09
C TYR A 30 -0.54 -9.06 13.48
N ARG A 31 -1.10 -7.84 13.58
CA ARG A 31 -1.38 -7.19 14.87
C ARG A 31 -2.78 -7.48 15.41
N ARG A 32 -3.65 -8.11 14.61
CA ARG A 32 -5.06 -8.34 14.96
C ARG A 32 -5.44 -9.78 14.62
N LYS A 33 -6.32 -10.37 15.43
CA LYS A 33 -7.01 -11.61 15.08
C LYS A 33 -8.35 -11.25 14.47
N PHE A 34 -8.66 -11.86 13.34
CA PHE A 34 -9.92 -11.66 12.63
C PHE A 34 -10.77 -12.93 12.80
N LEU A 35 -12.06 -12.75 13.08
CA LEU A 35 -13.01 -13.85 13.27
C LEU A 35 -13.71 -14.21 11.96
N CYS A 36 -13.82 -13.26 11.03
CA CYS A 36 -14.42 -13.50 9.72
C CYS A 36 -13.76 -12.70 8.59
N ARG A 37 -14.07 -13.09 7.36
CA ARG A 37 -13.56 -12.43 6.14
C ARG A 37 -13.96 -10.95 6.06
N ALA A 38 -15.17 -10.60 6.48
CA ALA A 38 -15.66 -9.23 6.43
C ALA A 38 -14.80 -8.27 7.29
N GLU A 39 -14.30 -8.73 8.45
CA GLU A 39 -13.41 -7.93 9.28
C GLU A 39 -12.04 -7.70 8.62
N ILE A 40 -11.53 -8.69 7.90
CA ILE A 40 -10.28 -8.55 7.14
C ILE A 40 -10.47 -7.53 6.01
N GLU A 41 -11.57 -7.63 5.26
CA GLU A 41 -11.88 -6.72 4.16
C GLU A 41 -12.02 -5.27 4.66
N GLN A 42 -12.71 -5.09 5.79
CA GLN A 42 -12.84 -3.79 6.43
C GLN A 42 -11.48 -3.24 6.89
N ALA A 43 -10.66 -4.05 7.57
CA ALA A 43 -9.35 -3.62 8.06
C ALA A 43 -8.38 -3.30 6.92
N VAL A 44 -8.45 -4.02 5.80
CA VAL A 44 -7.68 -3.71 4.59
C VAL A 44 -8.16 -2.40 3.97
N ALA A 45 -9.47 -2.18 3.86
CA ALA A 45 -10.02 -0.94 3.32
C ALA A 45 -9.61 0.28 4.16
N GLU A 46 -9.69 0.18 5.49
CA GLU A 46 -9.21 1.20 6.41
C GLU A 46 -7.70 1.45 6.27
N TYR A 47 -6.90 0.37 6.20
CA TYR A 47 -5.46 0.50 6.02
C TYR A 47 -5.09 1.17 4.69
N VAL A 48 -5.78 0.84 3.60
CA VAL A 48 -5.56 1.47 2.28
C VAL A 48 -5.88 2.96 2.34
N ARG A 49 -6.96 3.36 3.02
CA ARG A 49 -7.30 4.77 3.24
C ARG A 49 -6.22 5.48 4.04
N PHE A 50 -5.83 4.91 5.19
CA PHE A 50 -4.75 5.43 6.01
C PHE A 50 -3.45 5.60 5.22
N TYR A 51 -3.03 4.55 4.50
CA TYR A 51 -1.80 4.55 3.72
C TYR A 51 -1.80 5.68 2.68
N ASN A 52 -2.92 5.91 1.98
CA ASN A 52 -2.95 6.90 0.91
C ASN A 52 -3.13 8.34 1.38
N TYR A 53 -3.94 8.56 2.42
CA TYR A 53 -4.43 9.90 2.79
C TYR A 53 -3.93 10.40 4.15
N GLU A 54 -3.32 9.54 4.96
CA GLU A 54 -2.96 9.89 6.35
C GLU A 54 -1.49 9.57 6.66
N ARG A 55 -0.90 8.56 6.00
CA ARG A 55 0.50 8.17 6.19
C ARG A 55 1.42 9.26 5.64
N ILE A 56 2.16 9.93 6.52
CA ILE A 56 3.16 10.92 6.12
C ILE A 56 4.45 10.24 5.68
N SER A 57 4.93 10.58 4.49
CA SER A 57 6.25 10.17 4.01
C SER A 57 7.34 11.00 4.69
N LEU A 58 8.28 10.33 5.33
CA LEU A 58 9.42 10.97 6.00
C LEU A 58 10.32 11.77 5.04
N LYS A 59 10.27 11.47 3.74
CA LYS A 59 11.12 12.13 2.73
C LYS A 59 10.66 13.54 2.38
N ASN A 60 9.35 13.79 2.42
CA ASN A 60 8.77 15.04 1.93
C ASN A 60 7.73 15.65 2.87
N GLY A 61 7.38 14.98 3.96
CA GLY A 61 6.39 15.46 4.93
C GLY A 61 4.95 15.45 4.40
N LEU A 62 4.68 14.72 3.31
CA LEU A 62 3.39 14.68 2.64
C LEU A 62 2.84 13.25 2.58
N THR A 63 1.52 13.15 2.43
CA THR A 63 0.85 11.88 2.18
C THR A 63 1.10 11.39 0.74
N PRO A 64 1.01 10.08 0.46
CA PRO A 64 1.10 9.56 -0.91
C PRO A 64 0.15 10.24 -1.89
N PHE A 65 -1.06 10.59 -1.46
CA PHE A 65 -2.00 11.33 -2.28
C PHE A 65 -1.48 12.73 -2.63
N GLU A 66 -1.00 13.50 -1.66
CA GLU A 66 -0.46 14.85 -1.90
C GLU A 66 0.78 14.83 -2.80
N ILE A 67 1.64 13.82 -2.65
CA ILE A 67 2.81 13.65 -3.52
C ILE A 67 2.37 13.45 -4.97
N ARG A 68 1.36 12.60 -5.21
CA ARG A 68 0.81 12.37 -6.55
C ARG A 68 0.13 13.61 -7.11
N SER A 69 -0.61 14.35 -6.28
CA SER A 69 -1.29 15.59 -6.67
C SER A 69 -0.30 16.69 -7.11
N LYS A 70 0.89 16.74 -6.50
CA LYS A 70 1.96 17.70 -6.85
C LYS A 70 2.84 17.28 -8.04
N ALA A 71 2.72 16.03 -8.50
CA ALA A 71 3.49 15.50 -9.63
C ALA A 71 2.75 15.66 -10.97
N VAL A 72 1.60 16.33 -10.97
CA VAL A 72 0.79 16.72 -12.14
C VAL A 72 1.12 18.15 -12.55
#